data_AF-A0A965IWM7-F1
#
_entry.id   AF-A0A965IWM7-F1
#
_cell.length_a   1.000
_cell.length_b   1.000
_cell.length_c   1.000
_cell.angle_alpha   90.00
_cell.angle_beta   90.00
_cell.angle_gamma   90.00
#
_symmetry.space_group_name_H-M   'P 1'
#
loop_
_entity.id
_entity.type
_entity.pdbx_description
1 polymer ?
#
loop_
_entity_poly.entity_id
_entity_poly.type
_entity_poly.pdbx_seq_one_letter_code
_entity_poly.pdbx_strand_id
1 'polypeptide(L)'
;MNPQTIMYLSMIGLMAGVLSGFVGVGGGIIIVPALVFLLGTTQHEAQGTSLFVLSMPVVFFGLLQYWKTGNVNWKFGLVIALTFLIGAWIGSKLSF
;
A
#
# COMPACT_ATOMS: atom_id res chain seq x y z
N MET A 1 -3.23 -23.22 -4.61
CA MET A 1 -2.95 -22.16 -5.60
C MET A 1 -2.17 -22.77 -6.75
N ASN A 2 -2.54 -22.44 -7.99
CA ASN A 2 -1.79 -22.89 -9.15
C ASN A 2 -0.42 -22.18 -9.20
N PRO A 3 0.64 -22.82 -9.74
CA PRO A 3 1.97 -22.18 -9.86
C PRO A 3 1.95 -20.85 -10.61
N GLN A 4 1.06 -20.73 -11.60
CA GLN A 4 0.87 -19.49 -12.37
C GLN A 4 0.35 -18.33 -11.51
N THR A 5 -0.58 -18.58 -10.59
CA THR A 5 -1.11 -17.56 -9.67
C THR A 5 -0.02 -17.02 -8.75
N ILE A 6 0.84 -17.90 -8.24
CA ILE A 6 1.97 -17.52 -7.39
C ILE A 6 2.93 -16.62 -8.18
N MET A 7 3.24 -16.99 -9.43
CA MET A 7 4.07 -16.19 -10.31
C MET A 7 3.51 -14.76 -10.52
N TYR A 8 2.21 -14.63 -10.81
CA TYR A 8 1.58 -13.32 -10.98
C TYR A 8 1.62 -12.48 -9.70
N LEU A 9 1.29 -13.05 -8.55
CA LEU A 9 1.33 -12.34 -7.27
C LEU A 9 2.74 -11.86 -6.92
N SER A 10 3.76 -12.69 -7.17
CA SER A 10 5.16 -12.31 -6.97
C SER A 10 5.59 -11.15 -7.88
N MET A 11 5.20 -11.17 -9.16
CA MET A 11 5.50 -10.07 -10.10
C MET A 11 4.80 -8.77 -9.69
N ILE A 12 3.52 -8.84 -9.33
CA ILE A 12 2.74 -7.69 -8.85
C ILE A 12 3.41 -7.09 -7.61
N GLY A 13 3.76 -7.93 -6.63
CA GLY A 13 4.42 -7.49 -5.40
C GLY A 13 5.78 -6.83 -5.64
N LEU A 14 6.61 -7.42 -6.51
CA LEU A 14 7.92 -6.87 -6.84
C LEU A 14 7.82 -5.52 -7.57
N MET A 15 6.99 -5.44 -8.60
CA MET A 15 6.82 -4.20 -9.37
C MET A 15 6.21 -3.09 -8.50
N ALA A 16 5.17 -3.40 -7.75
CA ALA A 16 4.54 -2.45 -6.84
C ALA A 16 5.50 -2.00 -5.73
N GLY A 17 6.32 -2.91 -5.19
CA GLY A 17 7.32 -2.58 -4.17
C GLY A 17 8.41 -1.63 -4.69
N VAL A 18 8.98 -1.91 -5.87
CA VAL A 18 9.99 -1.05 -6.50
C VAL A 18 9.42 0.34 -6.79
N LEU A 19 8.24 0.40 -7.42
CA LEU A 19 7.63 1.66 -7.80
C LEU A 19 7.17 2.46 -6.57
N SER A 20 6.65 1.80 -5.54
CA SER A 20 6.28 2.47 -4.30
C SER A 20 7.49 3.00 -3.55
N GLY A 21 8.63 2.32 -3.59
CA GLY A 21 9.88 2.81 -2.99
C GLY A 21 10.47 4.00 -3.75
N PHE A 22 10.33 4.03 -5.08
CA PHE A 22 10.84 5.11 -5.93
C PHE A 22 9.97 6.37 -5.88
N VAL A 23 8.64 6.22 -5.97
CA VAL A 23 7.69 7.35 -6.09
C VAL A 23 7.17 7.81 -4.72
N GLY A 24 7.26 6.97 -3.68
CA GLY A 24 6.69 7.27 -2.34
C GLY A 24 5.16 7.20 -2.28
N VAL A 25 4.48 6.97 -3.41
CA VAL A 25 3.05 6.73 -3.50
C VAL A 25 2.85 5.23 -3.29
N GLY A 26 2.31 4.84 -2.13
CA GLY A 26 1.99 3.44 -1.80
C GLY A 26 1.44 2.70 -3.01
N GLY A 27 2.15 1.66 -3.49
CA GLY A 27 1.93 0.96 -4.77
C GLY A 27 0.53 0.40 -5.07
N GLY A 28 -0.49 0.73 -4.26
CA GLY A 28 -1.89 0.36 -4.46
C GLY A 28 -2.51 0.82 -5.78
N ILE A 29 -1.97 1.90 -6.39
CA ILE A 29 -2.37 2.32 -7.73
C ILE A 29 -2.06 1.25 -8.80
N ILE A 30 -1.13 0.34 -8.52
CA ILE A 30 -0.74 -0.78 -9.39
C ILE A 30 -1.36 -2.08 -8.88
N ILE A 31 -1.29 -2.33 -7.56
CA ILE A 31 -1.77 -3.58 -6.95
C ILE A 31 -3.26 -3.78 -7.21
N VAL A 32 -4.10 -2.75 -7.00
CA VAL A 32 -5.56 -2.89 -7.12
C VAL A 32 -5.98 -3.21 -8.56
N PRO A 33 -5.58 -2.45 -9.61
CA PRO A 33 -5.90 -2.81 -10.99
C PRO A 33 -5.33 -4.17 -11.40
N ALA A 34 -4.12 -4.53 -10.96
CA ALA A 34 -3.52 -5.81 -11.30
C ALA A 34 -4.32 -7.00 -10.72
N LEU A 35 -4.76 -6.90 -9.46
CA LEU A 35 -5.59 -7.94 -8.84
C LEU A 35 -6.95 -8.06 -9.53
N VAL A 36 -7.59 -6.94 -9.86
CA VAL A 36 -8.90 -6.94 -10.53
C VAL A 36 -8.80 -7.47 -11.97
N PHE A 37 -7.90 -6.92 -12.79
CA PHE A 37 -7.86 -7.23 -14.22
C PHE A 37 -7.11 -8.52 -14.56
N LEU A 38 -6.08 -8.90 -13.79
CA LEU A 38 -5.28 -10.11 -14.08
C LEU A 38 -5.75 -11.33 -13.30
N LEU A 39 -6.22 -11.14 -12.07
CA LEU A 39 -6.61 -12.23 -11.17
C LEU A 39 -8.12 -12.33 -10.95
N GLY A 40 -8.90 -11.38 -11.49
CA GLY A 40 -10.36 -11.42 -11.44
C GLY A 40 -10.95 -11.22 -10.05
N THR A 41 -10.19 -10.67 -9.10
CA THR A 41 -10.67 -10.43 -7.73
C THR A 41 -11.71 -9.34 -7.71
N THR A 42 -12.61 -9.36 -6.72
CA THR A 42 -13.54 -8.25 -6.52
C THR A 42 -12.80 -6.97 -6.13
N GLN A 43 -13.40 -5.80 -6.39
CA GLN A 43 -12.80 -4.51 -6.05
C GLN A 43 -12.49 -4.39 -4.55
N HIS A 44 -13.40 -4.86 -3.68
CA HIS A 44 -13.20 -4.83 -2.23
C HIS A 44 -12.06 -5.76 -1.79
N GLU A 45 -11.97 -6.96 -2.37
CA GLU A 45 -10.89 -7.89 -2.10
C GLU A 45 -9.53 -7.32 -2.53
N ALA A 46 -9.44 -6.79 -3.75
CA ALA A 46 -8.23 -6.15 -4.27
C ALA A 46 -7.76 -4.98 -3.39
N GLN A 47 -8.69 -4.13 -2.93
CA GLN A 47 -8.40 -3.03 -2.03
C GLN A 47 -7.88 -3.52 -0.68
N GLY A 48 -8.53 -4.54 -0.09
CA GLY A 48 -8.10 -5.14 1.18
C GLY A 48 -6.70 -5.77 1.09
N THR A 49 -6.45 -6.55 0.04
CA THR A 49 -5.12 -7.14 -0.21
C THR A 49 -4.06 -6.07 -0.43
N SER A 50 -4.37 -5.01 -1.17
CA SER A 50 -3.46 -3.88 -1.35
C SER A 50 -3.14 -3.20 -0.01
N LEU A 51 -4.13 -2.93 0.84
CA LEU A 51 -3.89 -2.34 2.17
C LEU A 51 -2.98 -3.23 3.02
N PHE A 52 -3.16 -4.55 2.99
CA PHE A 52 -2.28 -5.49 3.69
C PHE A 52 -0.83 -5.38 3.19
N VAL A 53 -0.61 -5.44 1.87
CA VAL A 53 0.73 -5.36 1.27
C VAL A 53 1.42 -4.03 1.57
N LEU A 54 0.66 -2.92 1.58
CA LEU A 54 1.22 -1.60 1.84
C LEU A 54 1.51 -1.35 3.32
N SER A 55 0.72 -1.93 4.23
CA SER A 55 0.72 -1.57 5.65
C SER A 55 2.08 -1.73 6.35
N MET A 56 2.85 -2.76 6.00
CA MET A 56 4.01 -3.14 6.79
C MET A 56 5.33 -3.02 6.01
N PRO A 57 5.57 -3.79 4.93
CA PRO A 57 6.88 -3.74 4.26
C PRO A 57 7.11 -2.42 3.52
N VAL A 58 6.14 -1.93 2.77
CA VAL A 58 6.31 -0.76 1.89
C VAL A 58 6.47 0.53 2.70
N VAL A 59 5.56 0.78 3.64
CA VAL A 59 5.59 2.00 4.46
C VAL A 59 6.83 2.02 5.35
N PHE A 60 7.22 0.88 5.95
CA PHE A 60 8.39 0.81 6.83
C PHE A 60 9.70 1.10 6.09
N PHE A 61 9.98 0.40 4.99
CA PHE A 61 11.22 0.60 4.24
C PHE A 61 11.29 1.98 3.58
N GLY A 62 10.15 2.49 3.10
CA GLY A 62 10.04 3.86 2.59
C GLY A 62 10.40 4.90 3.65
N LEU A 63 9.73 4.85 4.81
CA LEU A 63 10.00 5.77 5.92
C LEU A 63 11.46 5.68 6.40
N LEU A 64 12.00 4.47 6.52
CA LEU A 64 13.39 4.26 6.97
C LEU A 64 14.39 4.96 6.04
N GLN A 65 14.17 4.90 4.72
CA GLN A 65 15.06 5.56 3.76
C GLN A 65 14.96 7.09 3.83
N TYR A 66 13.74 7.64 3.90
CA TYR A 66 13.55 9.08 4.06
C TYR A 66 14.08 9.58 5.40
N TRP A 67 13.97 8.78 6.46
CA TRP A 67 14.52 9.10 7.76
C TRP A 67 16.04 9.17 7.73
N LYS A 68 16.71 8.17 7.13
CA LYS A 68 18.18 8.15 6.98
C LYS A 68 18.73 9.36 6.22
N THR A 69 17.95 9.90 5.28
CA THR A 69 18.33 11.07 4.49
C THR A 69 17.94 12.41 5.13
N GLY A 70 17.34 12.40 6.33
CA GLY A 70 16.92 13.61 7.05
C GLY A 70 15.67 14.28 6.48
N ASN A 71 14.98 13.64 5.54
CA ASN A 71 13.87 14.21 4.78
C ASN A 71 12.50 13.93 5.41
N VAL A 72 12.43 13.80 6.74
CA VAL A 72 11.18 13.52 7.48
C VAL A 72 10.88 14.66 8.42
N ASN A 73 9.75 15.33 8.20
CA ASN A 73 9.20 16.29 9.17
C ASN A 73 8.31 15.55 10.18
N TRP A 74 8.89 15.20 11.32
CA TRP A 74 8.22 14.44 12.38
C TRP A 74 7.06 15.18 13.04
N LYS A 75 7.14 16.52 13.15
CA LYS A 75 6.06 17.32 13.76
C LYS A 75 4.81 17.27 12.89
N PHE A 76 4.95 17.50 11.59
CA PHE A 76 3.83 17.44 10.66
C PHE A 76 3.30 16.01 10.54
N GLY A 77 4.21 15.04 10.44
CA GLY A 77 3.86 13.61 10.39
C GLY A 77 3.00 13.18 11.58
N LEU A 78 3.35 13.58 12.81
CA LEU A 78 2.57 13.23 14.01
C LEU A 78 1.18 13.85 14.02
N VAL A 79 1.05 15.13 13.71
CA VAL A 79 -0.25 15.82 13.67
C VAL A 79 -1.17 15.19 12.62
N ILE A 80 -0.62 14.90 11.43
CA ILE A 80 -1.37 14.25 10.36
C ILE A 80 -1.74 12.82 10.75
N ALA A 81 -0.82 12.04 11.33
CA ALA A 81 -1.11 10.66 11.73
C ALA A 81 -2.25 10.56 12.75
N LEU A 82 -2.25 11.44 13.76
CA LEU A 82 -3.30 11.46 14.79
C LEU A 82 -4.67 11.81 14.21
N THR A 83 -4.74 12.82 13.35
CA THR A 83 -5.99 13.23 12.71
C THR A 83 -6.45 12.24 11.64
N PHE A 84 -5.51 11.62 10.94
CA PHE A 84 -5.77 10.57 9.95
C PHE A 84 -6.40 9.33 10.57
N LEU A 85 -6.01 8.90 11.77
CA LEU A 85 -6.62 7.75 12.44
C LEU A 85 -8.14 7.93 12.62
N ILE A 86 -8.55 9.12 13.01
CA ILE A 86 -9.97 9.46 13.19
C ILE A 86 -10.68 9.43 11.83
N GLY A 87 -10.11 10.10 10.82
CA GLY A 87 -10.67 10.13 9.48
C GLY A 87 -10.78 8.75 8.83
N ALA A 88 -9.75 7.92 8.95
CA ALA A 88 -9.70 6.56 8.43
C ALA A 88 -10.72 5.65 9.12
N TRP A 89 -10.91 5.79 10.44
CA TRP A 89 -11.93 5.04 11.18
C TRP A 89 -13.35 5.43 10.80
N ILE A 90 -13.61 6.73 10.59
CA ILE A 90 -14.91 7.20 10.11
C ILE A 90 -15.13 6.72 8.66
N GLY A 91 -14.14 6.87 7.80
CA GLY A 91 -14.20 6.47 6.39
C GLY A 91 -14.43 4.97 6.22
N SER A 92 -13.76 4.13 7.02
CA SER A 92 -13.97 2.67 6.97
C SER A 92 -15.40 2.28 7.35
N LYS A 93 -16.06 3.06 8.21
CA LYS A 93 -17.47 2.88 8.56
C LYS A 93 -18.47 3.35 7.50
N LEU A 94 -18.04 4.18 6.57
CA LEU A 94 -18.87 4.69 5.48
C LEU A 94 -18.67 3.88 4.19
N SER A 95 -17.59 3.12 4.10
CA SER A 95 -17.18 2.39 2.89
C SER A 95 -17.92 1.04 2.70
N PHE A 96 -19.15 0.92 3.21
CA PHE A 96 -19.99 -0.27 3.07
C PHE A 96 -21.06 -0.08 1.99
#